data_AF-D8MB15-F1
#
_entry.id   AF-D8MB15-F1
#
_cell.length_a   1.000
_cell.length_b   1.000
_cell.length_c   1.000
_cell.angle_alpha   90.00
_cell.angle_beta   90.00
_cell.angle_gamma   90.00
#
_symmetry.space_group_name_H-M   'P 1'
#
loop_
_entity.id
_entity.type
_entity.pdbx_description
1 polymer ?
#
loop_
_entity_poly.entity_id
_entity_poly.type
_entity_poly.pdbx_seq_one_letter_code
_entity_poly.pdbx_strand_id
1 'polypeptide(L)'
;MKKAKEVIFDNYTRNTSMPSKRVNRKNLEAERKSLPVFAYRKDIIESVKNNPTTIIVGETGSGKTTQIAQYLLESGYFNDGVIGITQPRRVAAITVAKRVAEERGTELGYGIG
;
A
#
# COMPACT_ATOMS: atom_id res chain seq x y z
N MET A 1 -14.71 -10.85 20.75
CA MET A 1 -14.54 -9.88 19.63
C MET A 1 -13.20 -10.00 18.87
N LYS A 2 -12.34 -11.00 19.09
CA LYS A 2 -11.07 -11.18 18.35
C LYS A 2 -11.20 -11.96 17.03
N LYS A 3 -12.15 -12.90 16.93
CA LYS A 3 -12.32 -13.81 15.77
C LYS A 3 -12.80 -13.14 14.47
N ALA A 4 -13.58 -12.06 14.55
CA ALA A 4 -14.15 -11.42 13.36
C ALA A 4 -13.13 -10.61 12.54
N LYS A 5 -12.11 -10.02 13.19
CA LYS A 5 -11.08 -9.21 12.51
C LYS A 5 -10.10 -10.05 11.69
N GLU A 6 -9.81 -11.27 12.14
CA GLU A 6 -8.93 -12.22 11.46
C GLU A 6 -9.63 -12.86 10.24
N VAL A 7 -10.92 -13.19 10.38
CA VAL A 7 -11.74 -13.78 9.31
C VAL A 7 -11.99 -12.82 8.14
N ILE A 8 -12.10 -11.51 8.39
CA ILE A 8 -12.36 -10.52 7.33
C ILE A 8 -11.07 -10.15 6.57
N PHE A 9 -9.92 -10.07 7.25
CA PHE A 9 -8.61 -9.87 6.62
C PHE A 9 -8.25 -11.02 5.65
N ASP A 10 -8.62 -12.24 6.02
CA ASP A 10 -8.49 -13.42 5.17
C ASP A 10 -9.43 -13.40 3.95
N ASN A 11 -10.62 -12.80 4.02
CA ASN A 11 -11.59 -12.91 2.94
C ASN A 11 -11.23 -12.04 1.71
N TYR A 12 -10.51 -10.92 1.90
CA TYR A 12 -10.04 -10.11 0.76
C TYR A 12 -8.77 -10.72 0.12
N THR A 13 -7.93 -11.40 0.90
CA THR A 13 -6.73 -12.10 0.40
C THR A 13 -7.05 -13.48 -0.20
N ARG A 14 -8.10 -14.17 0.26
CA ARG A 14 -8.51 -15.48 -0.28
C ARG A 14 -9.05 -15.42 -1.71
N ASN A 15 -9.61 -14.28 -2.13
CA ASN A 15 -10.07 -14.11 -3.50
C ASN A 15 -8.96 -13.64 -4.46
N THR A 16 -7.69 -13.62 -4.05
CA THR A 16 -6.55 -13.13 -4.88
C THR A 16 -5.41 -14.12 -5.07
N SER A 17 -5.58 -15.40 -4.77
CA SER A 17 -4.47 -16.36 -4.81
C SER A 17 -4.36 -17.13 -6.15
N MET A 18 -3.39 -16.74 -7.00
CA MET A 18 -2.75 -17.52 -8.08
C MET A 18 -1.28 -17.01 -8.28
N PRO A 19 -0.37 -17.74 -8.94
CA PRO A 19 0.92 -18.15 -8.39
C PRO A 19 1.99 -17.05 -8.29
N SER A 20 2.68 -17.05 -7.15
CA SER A 20 3.85 -16.22 -6.87
C SER A 20 5.03 -16.59 -7.79
N LYS A 21 5.46 -15.65 -8.63
CA LYS A 21 6.90 -15.55 -8.96
C LYS A 21 7.66 -15.44 -7.64
N ARG A 22 8.68 -16.26 -7.42
CA ARG A 22 9.55 -16.22 -6.22
C ARG A 22 10.34 -14.91 -6.20
N VAL A 23 9.69 -13.80 -5.89
CA VAL A 23 10.34 -12.53 -5.57
C VAL A 23 10.89 -12.65 -4.15
N ASN A 24 12.11 -12.18 -3.91
CA ASN A 24 12.73 -12.23 -2.59
C ASN A 24 12.04 -11.24 -1.63
N ARG A 25 10.89 -11.67 -1.08
CA ARG A 25 10.01 -10.85 -0.23
C ARG A 25 10.72 -10.25 0.99
N LYS A 26 11.69 -10.98 1.56
CA LYS A 26 12.47 -10.50 2.73
C LYS A 26 13.26 -9.24 2.41
N ASN A 27 13.84 -9.16 1.21
CA ASN A 27 14.61 -7.98 0.80
C ASN A 27 13.69 -6.77 0.55
N LEU A 28 12.52 -6.98 -0.06
CA LEU A 28 11.56 -5.90 -0.33
C LEU A 28 10.97 -5.31 0.95
N GLU A 29 10.68 -6.13 1.96
CA GLU A 29 10.19 -5.62 3.25
C GLU A 29 11.25 -4.80 3.98
N ALA A 30 12.52 -5.22 3.93
CA ALA A 30 13.62 -4.46 4.51
C ALA A 30 13.80 -3.10 3.79
N GLU A 31 13.73 -3.11 2.46
CA GLU A 31 13.79 -1.90 1.64
C GLU A 31 12.64 -0.93 1.99
N ARG A 32 11.39 -1.42 2.06
CA ARG A 32 10.23 -0.61 2.46
C ARG A 32 10.41 0.05 3.83
N LYS A 33 10.95 -0.68 4.80
CA LYS A 33 11.24 -0.17 6.16
C LYS A 33 12.37 0.85 6.20
N SER A 34 13.28 0.82 5.23
CA SER A 34 14.39 1.77 5.14
C SER A 34 13.97 3.14 4.57
N LEU A 35 12.80 3.24 3.93
CA LEU A 35 12.31 4.48 3.34
C LEU A 35 11.95 5.51 4.44
N PRO A 36 12.30 6.81 4.28
CA PRO A 36 12.03 7.84 5.29
C PRO A 36 10.58 7.93 5.75
N VAL A 37 9.61 7.72 4.83
CA VAL A 37 8.17 7.75 5.15
C VAL A 37 7.74 6.67 6.15
N PHE A 38 8.52 5.59 6.32
CA PHE A 38 8.20 4.51 7.26
C PHE A 38 8.16 4.99 8.72
N ALA A 39 9.07 5.90 9.11
CA ALA A 39 9.11 6.46 10.45
C ALA A 39 7.80 7.20 10.82
N TYR A 40 7.14 7.80 9.83
CA TYR A 40 5.91 8.58 9.98
C TYR A 40 4.63 7.77 9.71
N ARG A 41 4.72 6.45 9.56
CA ARG A 41 3.57 5.59 9.19
C ARG A 41 2.36 5.79 10.10
N LYS A 42 2.58 5.85 11.42
CA LYS A 42 1.50 6.01 12.40
C LYS A 42 0.86 7.39 12.29
N ASP A 43 1.69 8.44 12.29
CA ASP A 43 1.24 9.83 12.23
C ASP A 43 0.45 10.12 10.96
N ILE A 44 0.86 9.54 9.82
CA ILE A 44 0.14 9.66 8.54
C ILE A 44 -1.26 9.02 8.64
N ILE A 45 -1.34 7.79 9.17
CA ILE A 45 -2.63 7.08 9.32
C ILE A 45 -3.56 7.87 10.25
N GLU A 46 -3.04 8.38 11.36
CA GLU A 46 -3.81 9.17 12.31
C GLU A 46 -4.26 10.51 11.72
N SER A 47 -3.38 11.21 11.01
CA SER A 47 -3.72 12.47 10.34
C SER A 47 -4.84 12.28 9.33
N VAL A 48 -4.77 11.25 8.47
CA VAL A 48 -5.82 10.95 7.49
C VAL A 48 -7.13 10.52 8.15
N LYS A 49 -7.07 9.83 9.31
CA LYS A 49 -8.27 9.45 10.07
C LYS A 49 -9.01 10.65 10.65
N ASN A 50 -8.26 11.62 11.15
CA ASN A 50 -8.81 12.76 11.90
C ASN A 50 -9.14 13.96 11.00
N ASN A 51 -8.69 13.97 9.75
CA ASN A 51 -8.86 15.10 8.84
C ASN A 51 -9.41 14.63 7.49
N PRO A 52 -10.46 15.28 6.95
CA PRO A 52 -10.95 15.00 5.59
C PRO A 52 -9.88 15.23 4.51
N THR A 53 -8.94 16.15 4.78
CA THR A 53 -7.83 16.50 3.88
C THR A 53 -6.53 16.55 4.66
N THR A 54 -5.52 15.81 4.21
CA THR A 54 -4.15 15.83 4.77
C THR A 54 -3.15 16.19 3.68
N ILE A 55 -2.30 17.18 3.95
CA ILE A 55 -1.18 17.56 3.07
C ILE A 55 0.09 16.89 3.58
N ILE A 56 0.72 16.07 2.74
CA ILE A 56 1.96 15.36 3.09
C ILE A 56 3.09 15.89 2.20
N VAL A 57 4.10 16.49 2.83
CA VAL A 57 5.28 17.04 2.16
C VAL A 57 6.49 16.16 2.47
N GLY A 58 7.35 15.94 1.48
CA GLY A 58 8.64 15.27 1.66
C GLY A 58 9.40 15.22 0.34
N GLU A 59 10.70 14.98 0.40
CA GLU A 59 11.59 14.94 -0.77
C GLU A 59 11.27 13.79 -1.73
N THR A 60 11.64 13.91 -3.01
CA THR A 60 11.57 12.80 -3.97
C THR A 60 12.40 11.62 -3.48
N GLY A 61 11.91 10.39 -3.63
CA GLY A 61 12.59 9.19 -3.12
C GLY A 61 12.23 8.82 -1.67
N SER A 62 11.52 9.67 -0.93
CA SER A 62 11.14 9.37 0.45
C SER A 62 10.11 8.23 0.63
N GLY A 63 9.57 7.70 -0.48
CA GLY A 63 8.59 6.60 -0.48
C GLY A 63 7.12 7.01 -0.48
N LYS A 64 6.80 8.31 -0.61
CA LYS A 64 5.40 8.82 -0.53
C LYS A 64 4.43 8.07 -1.44
N THR A 65 4.71 8.08 -2.74
CA THR A 65 3.81 7.55 -3.77
C THR A 65 3.66 6.03 -3.71
N THR A 66 4.70 5.31 -3.28
CA THR A 66 4.66 3.84 -3.21
C THR A 66 4.09 3.33 -1.89
N GLN A 67 4.33 4.02 -0.77
CA GLN A 67 4.03 3.46 0.56
C GLN A 67 2.75 3.99 1.23
N ILE A 68 2.39 5.27 1.07
CA ILE A 68 1.30 5.87 1.87
C ILE A 68 -0.03 5.16 1.65
N ALA A 69 -0.41 4.90 0.39
CA ALA A 69 -1.62 4.16 0.07
C ALA A 69 -1.60 2.74 0.64
N GLN A 70 -0.44 2.07 0.63
CA GLN A 70 -0.29 0.75 1.23
C GLN A 70 -0.50 0.79 2.75
N TYR A 71 0.02 1.81 3.44
CA TYR A 71 -0.19 1.98 4.88
C TYR A 71 -1.67 2.20 5.22
N LEU A 72 -2.38 3.01 4.43
CA LEU A 72 -3.81 3.24 4.62
C LEU A 72 -4.61 1.94 4.41
N LEU A 73 -4.30 1.20 3.35
CA LEU A 73 -4.91 -0.10 3.06
C LEU A 73 -4.64 -1.12 4.18
N GLU A 74 -3.38 -1.25 4.62
CA GLU A 74 -2.97 -2.14 5.72
C GLU A 74 -3.57 -1.75 7.08
N SER A 75 -3.91 -0.48 7.28
CA SER A 75 -4.52 0.01 8.52
C SER A 75 -6.02 -0.32 8.63
N GLY A 76 -6.63 -0.82 7.56
CA GLY A 76 -8.07 -1.08 7.47
C GLY A 76 -8.90 0.20 7.45
N TYR A 77 -8.30 1.35 7.10
CA TYR A 77 -9.02 2.63 6.99
C TYR A 77 -10.01 2.63 5.83
N PHE A 78 -9.65 1.97 4.72
CA PHE A 78 -10.52 1.74 3.57
C PHE A 78 -10.72 0.23 3.39
N ASN A 79 -11.74 -0.33 4.06
CA ASN A 79 -12.15 -1.73 3.84
C ASN A 79 -13.18 -1.86 2.71
N ASP A 80 -13.94 -0.79 2.44
CA ASP A 80 -14.94 -0.73 1.39
C ASP A 80 -14.54 0.37 0.39
N GLY A 81 -14.21 -0.03 -0.85
CA GLY A 81 -13.87 0.89 -1.94
C GLY A 81 -12.45 0.72 -2.49
N VAL A 82 -11.96 1.74 -3.20
CA VAL A 82 -10.67 1.76 -3.90
C VAL A 82 -9.89 3.01 -3.50
N ILE A 83 -8.59 2.85 -3.24
CA ILE A 83 -7.67 3.98 -3.05
C ILE A 83 -7.10 4.39 -4.41
N GLY A 84 -7.46 5.58 -4.88
CA GLY A 84 -6.91 6.16 -6.11
C GLY A 84 -5.61 6.91 -5.86
N ILE A 85 -4.59 6.64 -6.67
CA ILE A 85 -3.35 7.43 -6.71
C ILE A 85 -3.25 8.08 -8.08
N THR A 86 -3.23 9.41 -8.12
CA THR A 86 -3.01 10.14 -9.37
C THR A 86 -1.54 10.46 -9.58
N GLN A 87 -1.07 10.38 -10.83
CA GLN A 87 0.25 10.83 -11.24
C GLN A 87 0.11 11.73 -12.48
N PRO A 88 0.85 12.85 -12.57
CA PRO A 88 0.76 13.75 -13.71
C PRO A 88 1.31 13.13 -15.00
N ARG A 89 2.11 12.05 -14.90
CA ARG A 89 2.71 11.36 -16.06
C ARG A 89 2.22 9.92 -16.13
N ARG A 90 1.75 9.49 -17.31
CA ARG A 90 1.31 8.11 -17.57
C ARG A 90 2.37 7.08 -17.20
N VAL A 91 3.63 7.33 -17.57
CA VAL A 91 4.75 6.42 -17.26
C VAL A 91 4.95 6.28 -15.75
N ALA A 92 4.80 7.36 -14.98
CA ALA A 92 4.92 7.29 -13.52
C ALA A 92 3.78 6.47 -12.89
N ALA A 93 2.54 6.63 -13.36
CA ALA A 93 1.40 5.82 -12.89
C ALA A 93 1.65 4.32 -13.10
N ILE A 94 2.03 3.94 -14.32
CA ILE A 94 2.28 2.53 -14.69
C ILE A 94 3.43 1.95 -13.86
N THR A 95 4.54 2.68 -13.71
CA THR A 95 5.71 2.21 -12.95
C THR A 95 5.40 2.05 -11.47
N VAL A 96 4.65 3.00 -10.88
CA VAL A 96 4.22 2.90 -9.47
C VAL A 96 3.32 1.68 -9.27
N ALA A 97 2.32 1.47 -10.12
CA ALA A 97 1.40 0.33 -9.99
C ALA A 97 2.15 -1.01 -10.09
N LYS A 98 3.07 -1.15 -11.05
CA LYS A 98 3.95 -2.33 -11.18
C LYS A 98 4.78 -2.56 -9.92
N ARG A 99 5.44 -1.51 -9.43
CA ARG A 99 6.28 -1.60 -8.22
C ARG A 99 5.47 -2.01 -6.99
N VAL A 100 4.28 -1.44 -6.81
CA VAL A 100 3.40 -1.77 -5.67
C VAL A 100 2.88 -3.21 -5.79
N ALA A 101 2.55 -3.67 -7.00
CA ALA A 101 2.16 -5.06 -7.23
C ALA A 101 3.28 -6.05 -6.84
N GLU A 102 4.52 -5.76 -7.23
CA GLU A 102 5.70 -6.54 -6.83
C GLU A 102 5.91 -6.55 -5.31
N GLU A 103 5.81 -5.39 -4.65
CA GLU A 103 5.96 -5.25 -3.19
C GLU A 103 4.89 -6.04 -2.41
N ARG A 104 3.67 -6.14 -2.94
CA ARG A 104 2.58 -6.92 -2.34
C ARG A 104 2.61 -8.39 -2.75
N GLY A 105 3.36 -8.73 -3.81
CA GLY A 105 3.42 -10.06 -4.38
C GLY A 105 2.13 -10.47 -5.10
N THR A 106 1.48 -9.50 -5.75
CA THR A 106 0.31 -9.72 -6.62
C THR A 106 0.66 -9.42 -8.08
N GLU A 107 -0.13 -9.92 -9.01
CA GLU A 107 -0.01 -9.54 -10.41
C GLU A 107 -0.67 -8.16 -10.64
N LEU A 108 -0.07 -7.33 -11.50
CA LEU A 108 -0.70 -6.07 -11.90
C LEU A 108 -2.03 -6.36 -12.60
N GLY A 109 -3.07 -5.63 -12.23
CA GLY A 109 -4.46 -5.89 -12.62
C GLY A 109 -5.22 -6.69 -11.57
N TYR A 110 -4.54 -7.36 -10.64
CA TYR A 110 -5.15 -8.12 -9.56
C TYR A 110 -4.97 -7.41 -8.21
N GLY A 111 -6.01 -6.68 -7.79
CA GLY A 111 -6.01 -5.88 -6.56
C GLY A 111 -5.18 -4.58 -6.61
N ILE A 112 -4.29 -4.42 -7.60
CA ILE A 112 -3.53 -3.19 -7.91
C ILE A 112 -3.66 -2.93 -9.41
N GLY A 113 -3.96 -1.68 -9.81
CA GLY A 113 -4.16 -1.30 -11.23
C GLY A 113 -4.00 0.19 -11.47
#